data_AF-A0A1B9J3G8-F1
#
_entry.id   AF-A0A1B9J3G8-F1
#
_cell.length_a   1.000
_cell.length_b   1.000
_cell.length_c   1.000
_cell.angle_alpha   90.00
_cell.angle_beta   90.00
_cell.angle_gamma   90.00
#
_symmetry.space_group_name_H-M   'P 1'
#
loop_
_entity.id
_entity.type
_entity.pdbx_description
1 polymer ?
#
loop_
_entity_poly.entity_id
_entity_poly.type
_entity_poly.pdbx_seq_one_letter_code
_entity_poly.pdbx_strand_id
1 'polypeptide(L)'
;MEDASLQSCRLRSTGRRSTPYVPQKKTLLNLQLLYLTTLLVLHLSIASHSAYASYNTPQVPIISPDLASRAIIDHPLYPPRVNYEILEPNDEESDPFELPEGAIFYPVHVTGNEQEKFNLMFFADEYTLNEYDKFEEDVERLKNDIISTNGSMSHVSDLLNIWATFVPSQQSGIGTHDRPLQGAALGLYRPGSELRAVYVKYPKRARRACKWFREGGAGKGGCDQAILLGNDPLYGGLGGEFTIITASQVNGPQVLRHELGHSLISVGEEYDGVYSGVNSDKVKNLDKLKWKDLLSTPERARVEDAKMAVQAYPWWDLDSGLFNVTFNSAIIPENDNVSYPTALLRTSLSSISHPSHIHFTLNDESINLMPYFTKDLDGSLDRRWLDVQIPGLKAGENTIKVELTDEGKQAEAGQGGKMLTRLEVIEYGEEGRFNHTIGHIGAYPTFDIKGHVTLRPTNDEIGHMPDQ
;
A
#
# COMPACT_ATOMS: atom_id res chain seq x y z
N MET A 1 -5.99 -25.70 -21.23
CA MET A 1 -6.08 -25.71 -22.70
C MET A 1 -6.23 -24.26 -23.09
N GLU A 2 -5.11 -23.52 -23.13
CA GLU A 2 -4.31 -23.21 -24.35
C GLU A 2 -5.12 -22.30 -25.29
N ASP A 3 -4.67 -21.16 -25.82
CA ASP A 3 -3.37 -20.52 -26.06
C ASP A 3 -3.68 -19.01 -26.27
N ALA A 4 -2.89 -18.00 -25.88
CA ALA A 4 -1.51 -17.63 -26.23
C ALA A 4 -1.29 -17.06 -27.67
N SER A 5 -0.54 -15.95 -27.68
CA SER A 5 0.27 -15.35 -28.77
C SER A 5 -0.32 -14.19 -29.60
N LEU A 6 0.40 -13.04 -29.57
CA LEU A 6 1.24 -12.61 -30.69
C LEU A 6 2.26 -11.53 -30.26
N GLN A 7 3.54 -11.91 -30.30
CA GLN A 7 4.71 -11.03 -30.36
C GLN A 7 5.01 -10.66 -31.82
N SER A 8 5.66 -9.51 -32.06
CA SER A 8 6.80 -9.47 -32.99
C SER A 8 7.77 -8.33 -32.65
N CYS A 9 9.05 -8.53 -33.00
CA CYS A 9 10.24 -7.84 -32.52
C CYS A 9 11.20 -7.54 -33.70
N ARG A 10 12.08 -6.53 -33.54
CA ARG A 10 13.43 -6.28 -34.14
C ARG A 10 13.64 -5.24 -35.29
N LEU A 11 14.22 -4.09 -34.89
CA LEU A 11 15.61 -3.59 -35.05
C LEU A 11 16.39 -3.50 -36.40
N ARG A 12 17.12 -2.35 -36.52
CA ARG A 12 18.32 -1.94 -37.32
C ARG A 12 18.07 -1.32 -38.71
N SER A 13 18.83 -0.36 -39.25
CA SER A 13 19.80 0.68 -38.80
C SER A 13 20.34 1.39 -40.08
N THR A 14 20.84 2.64 -39.93
CA THR A 14 21.82 3.38 -40.79
C THR A 14 21.37 4.30 -41.94
N GLY A 15 21.99 5.50 -42.03
CA GLY A 15 22.20 6.28 -43.27
C GLY A 15 21.84 7.78 -43.24
N ARG A 16 22.58 8.65 -42.53
CA ARG A 16 23.45 9.76 -43.03
C ARG A 16 22.90 10.80 -44.06
N ARG A 17 22.95 12.08 -43.60
CA ARG A 17 23.39 13.36 -44.23
C ARG A 17 22.59 13.99 -45.39
N SER A 18 22.10 15.23 -45.16
CA SER A 18 22.66 16.47 -45.76
C SER A 18 21.90 17.74 -45.31
N THR A 19 22.61 18.69 -44.70
CA THR A 19 22.28 20.13 -44.62
C THR A 19 22.89 20.87 -45.84
N PRO A 20 22.92 22.22 -46.01
CA PRO A 20 22.23 23.33 -45.33
C PRO A 20 21.61 24.39 -46.29
N TYR A 21 20.79 25.33 -45.78
CA TYR A 21 20.73 26.70 -46.32
C TYR A 21 20.24 27.72 -45.28
N VAL A 22 21.00 28.81 -45.14
CA VAL A 22 20.86 30.06 -44.35
C VAL A 22 21.31 31.16 -45.35
N PRO A 23 20.93 32.48 -45.37
CA PRO A 23 20.76 33.42 -44.24
C PRO A 23 19.61 34.47 -44.48
N GLN A 24 19.24 35.43 -43.62
CA GLN A 24 20.00 36.62 -43.20
C GLN A 24 19.21 37.50 -42.20
N LYS A 25 19.95 37.98 -41.18
CA LYS A 25 20.13 39.38 -40.68
C LYS A 25 18.88 40.20 -40.24
N LYS A 26 18.88 40.92 -39.11
CA LYS A 26 19.78 42.00 -38.64
C LYS A 26 19.61 42.22 -37.11
N THR A 27 20.67 42.24 -36.27
CA THR A 27 21.46 43.40 -35.74
C THR A 27 20.65 44.43 -34.93
N LEU A 28 21.05 45.03 -33.79
CA LEU A 28 22.29 45.42 -33.06
C LEU A 28 21.85 45.81 -31.61
N LEU A 29 22.62 46.07 -30.55
CA LEU A 29 24.01 45.88 -30.06
C LEU A 29 24.15 46.78 -28.80
N ASN A 30 25.17 46.50 -27.97
CA ASN A 30 25.90 47.38 -27.01
C ASN A 30 25.54 47.25 -25.52
N LEU A 31 26.47 47.16 -24.55
CA LEU A 31 27.96 47.13 -24.50
C LEU A 31 28.30 46.68 -23.04
N GLN A 32 29.19 45.70 -22.78
CA GLN A 32 30.59 45.85 -22.28
C GLN A 32 30.78 46.38 -20.83
N LEU A 33 31.74 45.96 -19.98
CA LEU A 33 32.84 44.96 -19.98
C LEU A 33 33.61 45.09 -18.61
N LEU A 34 34.06 43.97 -18.00
CA LEU A 34 35.36 43.73 -17.29
C LEU A 34 35.78 44.60 -16.04
N TYR A 35 36.61 44.20 -15.03
CA TYR A 35 37.73 43.24 -14.93
C TYR A 35 38.35 43.13 -13.49
N LEU A 36 39.05 42.00 -13.19
CA LEU A 36 40.34 41.77 -12.43
C LEU A 36 40.46 41.93 -10.87
N THR A 37 40.65 40.85 -10.06
CA THR A 37 41.90 40.18 -9.49
C THR A 37 42.39 40.71 -8.11
N THR A 38 43.10 40.04 -7.16
CA THR A 38 44.14 38.96 -7.14
C THR A 38 44.55 38.54 -5.69
N LEU A 39 45.04 37.29 -5.49
CA LEU A 39 46.19 36.74 -4.67
C LEU A 39 46.40 37.00 -3.13
N LEU A 40 46.72 35.94 -2.33
CA LEU A 40 48.09 35.61 -1.80
C LEU A 40 48.15 34.38 -0.83
N VAL A 41 49.20 33.56 -0.96
CA VAL A 41 49.67 32.44 -0.08
C VAL A 41 51.14 32.69 0.27
N LEU A 42 51.61 32.36 1.50
CA LEU A 42 53.01 32.06 1.95
C LEU A 42 53.01 31.94 3.50
N HIS A 43 53.91 31.31 4.29
CA HIS A 43 54.76 30.10 4.29
C HIS A 43 55.51 30.06 5.67
N LEU A 44 56.05 28.89 6.08
CA LEU A 44 57.25 28.62 6.93
C LEU A 44 57.23 28.50 8.49
N SER A 45 57.56 27.25 8.91
CA SER A 45 58.69 26.76 9.76
C SER A 45 58.79 26.88 11.30
N ILE A 46 58.74 25.68 11.93
CA ILE A 46 59.71 25.00 12.84
C ILE A 46 60.56 25.85 13.82
N ALA A 47 60.43 25.53 15.12
CA ALA A 47 61.56 25.49 16.06
C ALA A 47 61.32 24.47 17.20
N SER A 48 62.35 23.67 17.45
CA SER A 48 62.56 22.64 18.47
C SER A 48 62.81 23.23 19.87
N HIS A 49 62.67 22.43 20.94
CA HIS A 49 63.69 22.20 21.99
C HIS A 49 63.21 21.17 23.03
N SER A 50 64.09 20.19 23.29
CA SER A 50 63.98 19.15 24.32
C SER A 50 64.63 19.61 25.63
N ALA A 51 64.12 19.18 26.79
CA ALA A 51 64.93 19.04 28.01
C ALA A 51 64.29 18.08 29.04
N TYR A 52 65.18 17.26 29.61
CA TYR A 52 65.03 16.18 30.58
C TYR A 52 64.56 16.60 31.99
N ALA A 53 63.93 15.68 32.74
CA ALA A 53 64.47 15.10 33.98
C ALA A 53 63.44 14.24 34.75
N SER A 54 63.87 13.08 35.25
CA SER A 54 63.08 12.11 36.02
C SER A 54 63.10 12.37 37.53
N TYR A 55 62.03 11.99 38.24
CA TYR A 55 62.08 11.58 39.66
C TYR A 55 61.05 10.49 39.96
N ASN A 56 61.43 9.54 40.83
CA ASN A 56 60.78 8.26 41.14
C ASN A 56 59.68 8.33 42.22
N THR A 57 58.58 7.57 41.98
CA THR A 57 57.69 6.77 42.90
C THR A 57 56.91 7.45 44.04
N PRO A 58 55.67 7.03 44.42
CA PRO A 58 55.22 5.64 44.57
C PRO A 58 53.81 5.27 44.02
N GLN A 59 53.56 3.96 43.95
CA GLN A 59 52.36 3.29 43.44
C GLN A 59 51.11 3.48 44.31
N VAL A 60 49.96 3.67 43.64
CA VAL A 60 48.60 3.46 44.16
C VAL A 60 47.90 2.50 43.16
N PRO A 61 47.19 1.44 43.61
CA PRO A 61 46.68 0.41 42.72
C PRO A 61 45.47 0.93 41.94
N ILE A 62 45.54 0.85 40.60
CA ILE A 62 44.40 1.13 39.72
C ILE A 62 43.61 -0.16 39.55
N ILE A 63 42.35 -0.09 39.95
CA ILE A 63 41.31 -1.10 39.74
C ILE A 63 41.14 -1.32 38.23
N SER A 64 41.27 -2.58 37.79
CA SER A 64 41.02 -3.01 36.41
C SER A 64 39.51 -3.01 36.14
N PRO A 65 38.99 -2.36 35.08
CA PRO A 65 37.68 -2.66 34.54
C PRO A 65 37.85 -3.70 33.43
N ASP A 66 38.01 -4.97 33.81
CA ASP A 66 37.86 -6.08 32.86
C ASP A 66 36.47 -6.69 33.05
N LEU A 67 35.50 -6.14 32.31
CA LEU A 67 34.23 -6.77 31.98
C LEU A 67 33.58 -5.99 30.83
N ALA A 68 34.21 -6.10 29.67
CA ALA A 68 33.58 -5.78 28.40
C ALA A 68 33.84 -6.94 27.43
N SER A 69 33.23 -8.10 27.70
CA SER A 69 32.93 -9.08 26.66
C SER A 69 31.89 -8.46 25.71
N ARG A 70 32.33 -7.60 24.80
CA ARG A 70 31.53 -7.22 23.64
C ARG A 70 31.82 -8.22 22.54
N ALA A 71 30.77 -8.95 22.18
CA ALA A 71 30.72 -9.92 21.11
C ALA A 71 31.38 -9.35 19.85
N ILE A 72 32.44 -10.04 19.40
CA ILE A 72 32.93 -9.93 18.04
C ILE A 72 31.91 -10.71 17.21
N ILE A 73 31.01 -10.00 16.53
CA ILE A 73 30.15 -10.60 15.50
C ILE A 73 31.04 -10.75 14.27
N ASP A 74 31.57 -11.96 14.09
CA ASP A 74 32.25 -12.37 12.87
C ASP A 74 31.18 -12.62 11.80
N HIS A 75 30.75 -11.57 11.09
CA HIS A 75 29.86 -11.72 9.95
C HIS A 75 30.69 -12.15 8.73
N PRO A 76 30.42 -13.33 8.12
CA PRO A 76 31.00 -13.63 6.82
C PRO A 76 30.53 -12.61 5.78
N LEU A 77 31.42 -12.24 4.87
CA LEU A 77 31.21 -11.30 3.75
C LEU A 77 30.13 -11.73 2.73
N TYR A 78 29.37 -12.78 3.03
CA TYR A 78 28.25 -13.28 2.26
C TYR A 78 27.08 -13.53 3.21
N PRO A 79 25.85 -13.06 2.89
CA PRO A 79 24.68 -13.46 3.66
C PRO A 79 24.62 -14.99 3.66
N PRO A 80 24.31 -15.63 4.81
CA PRO A 80 24.19 -17.08 4.87
C PRO A 80 23.23 -17.54 3.77
N ARG A 81 23.62 -18.57 3.01
CA ARG A 81 22.69 -19.20 2.06
C ARG A 81 21.67 -19.96 2.89
N VAL A 82 20.58 -19.30 3.26
CA VAL A 82 19.45 -19.92 3.96
C VAL A 82 18.90 -21.04 3.07
N ASN A 83 18.85 -22.27 3.60
CA ASN A 83 18.32 -23.41 2.87
C ASN A 83 16.79 -23.42 2.96
N TYR A 84 16.13 -22.89 1.92
CA TYR A 84 14.67 -22.89 1.84
C TYR A 84 14.08 -24.25 1.41
N GLU A 85 14.90 -25.22 0.98
CA GLU A 85 14.40 -26.56 0.60
C GLU A 85 13.73 -27.25 1.80
N ILE A 86 14.13 -26.91 3.02
CA ILE A 86 13.49 -27.40 4.26
C ILE A 86 12.02 -26.96 4.36
N LEU A 87 11.69 -25.81 3.76
CA LEU A 87 10.32 -25.32 3.69
C LEU A 87 9.51 -25.94 2.55
N GLU A 88 10.17 -26.49 1.52
CA GLU A 88 9.48 -27.10 0.38
C GLU A 88 8.87 -28.43 0.83
N PRO A 89 7.55 -28.66 0.66
CA PRO A 89 6.97 -29.94 1.00
C PRO A 89 7.44 -31.02 0.03
N ASN A 90 7.97 -32.10 0.58
CA ASN A 90 8.26 -33.32 -0.15
C ASN A 90 7.02 -34.23 -0.15
N ASP A 91 6.85 -35.06 -1.18
CA ASP A 91 5.71 -36.00 -1.30
C ASP A 91 5.79 -37.17 -0.29
N GLU A 92 6.86 -37.25 0.51
CA GLU A 92 7.02 -38.25 1.58
C GLU A 92 6.44 -37.72 2.90
N GLU A 93 5.44 -38.43 3.43
CA GLU A 93 4.66 -38.11 4.64
C GLU A 93 5.49 -38.00 5.94
N SER A 94 6.79 -38.31 5.91
CA SER A 94 7.68 -38.45 7.07
C SER A 94 8.89 -37.50 7.09
N ASP A 95 8.96 -36.49 6.22
CA ASP A 95 10.09 -35.56 6.20
C ASP A 95 10.06 -34.61 7.42
N PRO A 96 11.03 -34.69 8.36
CA PRO A 96 11.05 -33.83 9.53
C PRO A 96 11.18 -32.36 9.11
N PHE A 97 10.20 -31.55 9.45
CA PHE A 97 10.26 -30.10 9.24
C PHE A 97 10.91 -29.43 10.45
N GLU A 98 11.89 -28.57 10.17
CA GLU A 98 12.47 -27.62 11.10
C GLU A 98 12.48 -26.24 10.46
N LEU A 99 12.56 -25.18 11.27
CA LEU A 99 12.74 -23.84 10.72
C LEU A 99 14.15 -23.69 10.13
N PRO A 100 14.33 -22.93 9.04
CA PRO A 100 15.65 -22.66 8.49
C PRO A 100 16.59 -22.01 9.51
N GLU A 101 17.90 -22.20 9.33
CA GLU A 101 18.92 -21.54 10.14
C GLU A 101 18.72 -20.01 10.15
N GLY A 102 18.79 -19.40 11.33
CA GLY A 102 18.56 -17.97 11.54
C GLY A 102 17.09 -17.56 11.63
N ALA A 103 16.14 -18.50 11.51
CA ALA A 103 14.74 -18.22 11.81
C ALA A 103 14.52 -17.98 13.30
N ILE A 104 13.63 -17.04 13.63
CA ILE A 104 13.31 -16.66 15.01
C ILE A 104 11.80 -16.68 15.17
N PHE A 105 11.33 -17.45 16.14
CA PHE A 105 9.92 -17.56 16.50
C PHE A 105 9.67 -16.95 17.88
N TYR A 106 8.68 -16.07 18.00
CA TYR A 106 8.37 -15.38 19.25
C TYR A 106 6.87 -15.06 19.42
N PRO A 107 6.38 -14.98 20.68
CA PRO A 107 5.04 -14.49 20.98
C PRO A 107 4.93 -12.98 20.78
N VAL A 108 3.81 -12.51 20.24
CA VAL A 108 3.50 -11.07 20.09
C VAL A 108 2.37 -10.67 21.03
N HIS A 109 1.29 -11.44 21.06
CA HIS A 109 0.15 -11.24 21.97
C HIS A 109 -0.43 -12.61 22.33
N VAL A 110 -0.36 -13.03 23.60
CA VAL A 110 -0.83 -14.35 24.02
C VAL A 110 -1.82 -14.21 25.16
N THR A 111 -3.04 -14.67 24.95
CA THR A 111 -4.17 -14.58 25.90
C THR A 111 -4.56 -15.93 26.49
N GLY A 112 -4.01 -17.03 25.98
CA GLY A 112 -4.23 -18.37 26.51
C GLY A 112 -3.54 -19.47 25.72
N ASN A 113 -3.89 -20.71 26.02
CA ASN A 113 -3.35 -21.88 25.33
C ASN A 113 -3.69 -21.85 23.83
N GLU A 114 -2.73 -22.20 22.97
CA GLU A 114 -2.89 -22.21 21.51
C GLU A 114 -4.02 -23.12 21.01
N GLN A 115 -4.44 -24.14 21.77
CA GLN A 115 -5.56 -25.02 21.41
C GLN A 115 -6.94 -24.43 21.76
N GLU A 116 -6.98 -23.38 22.58
CA GLU A 116 -8.20 -22.72 23.07
C GLU A 116 -8.43 -21.34 22.46
N LYS A 117 -7.45 -20.84 21.70
CA LYS A 117 -7.44 -19.52 21.06
C LYS A 117 -7.29 -19.67 19.56
N PHE A 118 -7.74 -18.65 18.83
CA PHE A 118 -7.45 -18.56 17.40
C PHE A 118 -6.08 -17.92 17.19
N ASN A 119 -5.19 -18.59 16.46
CA ASN A 119 -3.80 -18.19 16.33
C ASN A 119 -3.53 -17.51 14.98
N LEU A 120 -3.23 -16.21 15.02
CA LEU A 120 -2.66 -15.45 13.91
C LEU A 120 -1.13 -15.60 13.94
N MET A 121 -0.52 -15.94 12.80
CA MET A 121 0.93 -16.07 12.68
C MET A 121 1.46 -15.17 11.56
N PHE A 122 2.28 -14.18 11.91
CA PHE A 122 3.05 -13.42 10.94
C PHE A 122 4.26 -14.23 10.48
N PHE A 123 4.43 -14.37 9.17
CA PHE A 123 5.63 -14.89 8.54
C PHE A 123 6.34 -13.77 7.79
N ALA A 124 7.61 -13.54 8.10
CA ALA A 124 8.44 -12.60 7.37
C ALA A 124 8.73 -13.13 5.96
N ASP A 125 8.66 -12.26 4.96
CA ASP A 125 9.27 -12.50 3.66
C ASP A 125 10.04 -11.27 3.18
N GLU A 126 11.18 -11.53 2.54
CA GLU A 126 12.06 -10.51 1.96
C GLU A 126 12.64 -9.51 2.98
N TYR A 127 12.66 -9.87 4.26
CA TYR A 127 13.51 -9.25 5.28
C TYR A 127 14.83 -10.00 5.35
N THR A 128 15.96 -9.30 5.22
CA THR A 128 17.29 -9.89 5.42
C THR A 128 17.57 -10.13 6.89
N LEU A 129 18.59 -10.95 7.20
CA LEU A 129 18.98 -11.27 8.59
C LEU A 129 19.21 -10.01 9.46
N ASN A 130 19.73 -8.94 8.88
CA ASN A 130 20.00 -7.68 9.58
C ASN A 130 18.76 -6.77 9.72
N GLU A 131 17.62 -7.19 9.19
CA GLU A 131 16.33 -6.49 9.27
C GLU A 131 15.36 -7.17 10.24
N TYR A 132 15.86 -8.04 11.15
CA TYR A 132 15.04 -8.64 12.20
C TYR A 132 14.32 -7.57 13.04
N ASP A 133 15.05 -6.55 13.51
CA ASP A 133 14.47 -5.46 14.33
C ASP A 133 13.37 -4.71 13.55
N LYS A 134 13.57 -4.49 12.24
CA LYS A 134 12.57 -3.88 11.36
C LYS A 134 11.30 -4.73 11.25
N PHE A 135 11.45 -6.05 11.07
CA PHE A 135 10.33 -6.97 11.04
C PHE A 135 9.56 -6.97 12.37
N GLU A 136 10.26 -6.95 13.50
CA GLU A 136 9.65 -6.88 14.82
C GLU A 136 8.85 -5.56 15.00
N GLU A 137 9.41 -4.43 14.59
CA GLU A 137 8.71 -3.14 14.58
C GLU A 137 7.45 -3.14 13.70
N ASP A 138 7.53 -3.74 12.50
CA ASP A 138 6.39 -3.87 11.59
C ASP A 138 5.28 -4.74 12.19
N VAL A 139 5.65 -5.90 12.75
CA VAL A 139 4.71 -6.81 13.43
C VAL A 139 4.06 -6.11 14.61
N GLU A 140 4.82 -5.40 15.45
CA GLU A 140 4.29 -4.68 16.61
C GLU A 140 3.28 -3.61 16.22
N ARG A 141 3.58 -2.82 15.17
CA ARG A 141 2.66 -1.83 14.62
C ARG A 141 1.39 -2.46 14.08
N LEU A 142 1.50 -3.51 13.28
CA LEU A 142 0.37 -4.20 12.68
C LEU A 142 -0.49 -4.93 13.73
N LYS A 143 0.12 -5.53 14.74
CA LYS A 143 -0.60 -6.11 15.88
C LYS A 143 -1.36 -5.05 16.66
N ASN A 144 -0.81 -3.85 16.87
CA ASN A 144 -1.54 -2.77 17.54
C ASN A 144 -2.82 -2.37 16.79
N ASP A 145 -2.82 -2.42 15.46
CA ASP A 145 -4.03 -2.20 14.66
C ASP A 145 -5.11 -3.28 14.86
N ILE A 146 -4.70 -4.50 15.23
CA ILE A 146 -5.63 -5.59 15.54
C ILE A 146 -6.16 -5.47 16.98
N ILE A 147 -5.26 -5.43 17.99
CA ILE A 147 -5.61 -5.70 19.40
C ILE A 147 -5.54 -4.51 20.35
N SER A 148 -5.09 -3.32 19.92
CA SER A 148 -5.14 -2.15 20.80
C SER A 148 -6.58 -1.80 21.18
N THR A 149 -6.81 -0.94 22.18
CA THR A 149 -8.17 -0.54 22.60
C THR A 149 -9.04 -0.06 21.42
N ASN A 150 -8.43 0.67 20.49
CA ASN A 150 -9.08 1.19 19.27
C ASN A 150 -8.82 0.30 18.04
N GLY A 151 -8.19 -0.86 18.24
CA GLY A 151 -7.89 -1.82 17.20
C GLY A 151 -9.14 -2.50 16.65
N SER A 152 -9.05 -2.98 15.42
CA SER A 152 -10.17 -3.54 14.66
C SER A 152 -10.81 -4.77 15.28
N MET A 153 -10.04 -5.55 16.03
CA MET A 153 -10.49 -6.77 16.70
C MET A 153 -10.37 -6.67 18.22
N SER A 154 -10.32 -5.46 18.77
CA SER A 154 -10.17 -5.23 20.22
C SER A 154 -11.27 -5.91 21.05
N HIS A 155 -12.49 -5.93 20.53
CA HIS A 155 -13.66 -6.57 21.13
C HIS A 155 -13.59 -8.11 21.21
N VAL A 156 -12.66 -8.74 20.49
CA VAL A 156 -12.41 -10.19 20.50
C VAL A 156 -10.95 -10.52 20.79
N SER A 157 -10.14 -9.57 21.26
CA SER A 157 -8.69 -9.78 21.48
C SER A 157 -8.40 -10.95 22.41
N ASP A 158 -9.26 -11.18 23.42
CA ASP A 158 -9.15 -12.29 24.38
C ASP A 158 -9.35 -13.68 23.74
N LEU A 159 -9.85 -13.76 22.51
CA LEU A 159 -9.99 -15.00 21.74
C LEU A 159 -8.76 -15.25 20.84
N LEU A 160 -7.85 -14.28 20.73
CA LEU A 160 -6.74 -14.31 19.79
C LEU A 160 -5.41 -14.58 20.52
N ASN A 161 -4.58 -15.38 19.87
CA ASN A 161 -3.13 -15.32 20.05
C ASN A 161 -2.50 -14.79 18.75
N ILE A 162 -1.46 -13.97 18.87
CA ILE A 162 -0.65 -13.46 17.77
C ILE A 162 0.79 -13.90 18.02
N TRP A 163 1.34 -14.53 16.99
CA TRP A 163 2.69 -15.05 16.95
C TRP A 163 3.42 -14.47 15.73
N ALA A 164 4.75 -14.49 15.77
CA ALA A 164 5.56 -14.11 14.63
C ALA A 164 6.73 -15.08 14.44
N THR A 165 6.99 -15.39 13.18
CA THR A 165 8.14 -16.17 12.74
C THR A 165 8.91 -15.38 11.69
N PHE A 166 10.08 -14.91 12.09
CA PHE A 166 11.06 -14.33 11.20
C PHE A 166 11.76 -15.45 10.43
N VAL A 167 11.78 -15.36 9.10
CA VAL A 167 12.56 -16.23 8.22
C VAL A 167 13.43 -15.34 7.33
N PRO A 168 14.76 -15.36 7.48
CA PRO A 168 15.63 -14.46 6.74
C PRO A 168 15.59 -14.76 5.23
N SER A 169 15.45 -13.70 4.45
CA SER A 169 15.62 -13.70 3.00
C SER A 169 17.02 -13.23 2.60
N GLN A 170 17.47 -13.59 1.40
CA GLN A 170 18.78 -13.16 0.90
C GLN A 170 18.81 -11.69 0.47
N GLN A 171 17.66 -11.14 0.10
CA GLN A 171 17.50 -9.78 -0.42
C GLN A 171 16.39 -9.07 0.35
N SER A 172 16.55 -7.74 0.47
CA SER A 172 15.58 -6.82 1.05
C SER A 172 14.67 -6.26 -0.05
N GLY A 173 13.39 -6.02 0.25
CA GLY A 173 12.42 -5.41 -0.64
C GLY A 173 11.29 -6.35 -1.04
N ILE A 174 10.71 -6.17 -2.23
CA ILE A 174 9.73 -7.11 -2.80
C ILE A 174 10.00 -7.42 -4.26
N GLY A 175 9.66 -8.63 -4.69
CA GLY A 175 9.65 -9.02 -6.09
C GLY A 175 8.73 -8.16 -6.97
N THR A 176 9.07 -8.00 -8.25
CA THR A 176 8.25 -7.30 -9.24
C THR A 176 8.29 -8.01 -10.59
N HIS A 177 7.39 -7.64 -11.51
CA HIS A 177 7.35 -8.19 -12.87
C HIS A 177 7.17 -9.73 -12.89
N ASP A 178 6.22 -10.21 -12.10
CA ASP A 178 5.87 -11.64 -11.96
C ASP A 178 7.00 -12.52 -11.39
N ARG A 179 7.96 -11.91 -10.68
CA ARG A 179 9.13 -12.60 -10.15
C ARG A 179 9.40 -12.20 -8.70
N PRO A 180 9.51 -13.18 -7.77
CA PRO A 180 10.05 -12.90 -6.44
C PRO A 180 11.52 -12.55 -6.50
N LEU A 181 12.03 -11.92 -5.44
CA LEU A 181 13.48 -11.75 -5.27
C LEU A 181 14.20 -13.11 -5.19
N GLN A 182 15.46 -13.12 -5.63
CA GLN A 182 16.26 -14.34 -5.53
C GLN A 182 16.53 -14.65 -4.06
N GLY A 183 16.21 -15.87 -3.64
CA GLY A 183 16.36 -16.27 -2.25
C GLY A 183 15.35 -15.60 -1.30
N ALA A 184 14.16 -15.30 -1.79
CA ALA A 184 13.01 -15.00 -0.93
C ALA A 184 12.53 -16.27 -0.21
N ALA A 185 12.11 -16.12 1.05
CA ALA A 185 11.66 -17.22 1.90
C ALA A 185 10.34 -17.81 1.41
N LEU A 186 9.35 -16.97 1.13
CA LEU A 186 8.02 -17.33 0.62
C LEU A 186 7.79 -16.86 -0.82
N GLY A 187 8.57 -15.88 -1.27
CA GLY A 187 8.57 -15.36 -2.63
C GLY A 187 7.37 -14.48 -2.93
N LEU A 188 7.15 -13.45 -2.12
CA LEU A 188 6.18 -12.40 -2.40
C LEU A 188 6.63 -11.56 -3.61
N TYR A 189 5.67 -11.15 -4.45
CA TYR A 189 5.95 -10.35 -5.62
C TYR A 189 4.72 -9.60 -6.16
N ARG A 190 4.98 -8.55 -6.93
CA ARG A 190 3.98 -7.82 -7.73
C ARG A 190 4.04 -8.25 -9.21
N PRO A 191 2.91 -8.37 -9.93
CA PRO A 191 2.91 -8.70 -11.35
C PRO A 191 3.56 -7.63 -12.23
N GLY A 192 3.50 -6.37 -11.79
CA GLY A 192 4.07 -5.23 -12.50
C GLY A 192 4.46 -4.12 -11.53
N SER A 193 4.46 -2.88 -12.03
CA SER A 193 4.71 -1.71 -11.20
C SER A 193 3.52 -1.36 -10.31
N GLU A 194 2.30 -1.77 -10.66
CA GLU A 194 1.06 -1.40 -9.95
C GLU A 194 1.12 -1.68 -8.44
N LEU A 195 0.84 -0.64 -7.64
CA LEU A 195 0.60 -0.78 -6.21
C LEU A 195 -0.80 -1.36 -5.99
N ARG A 196 -0.94 -2.68 -6.23
CA ARG A 196 -2.20 -3.42 -6.12
C ARG A 196 -2.01 -4.75 -5.40
N ALA A 197 -1.97 -5.85 -6.17
CA ALA A 197 -1.95 -7.19 -5.62
C ALA A 197 -0.51 -7.65 -5.38
N VAL A 198 -0.31 -8.34 -4.26
CA VAL A 198 0.93 -9.06 -3.94
C VAL A 198 0.62 -10.55 -3.94
N TYR A 199 1.40 -11.32 -4.69
CA TYR A 199 1.23 -12.76 -4.85
C TYR A 199 2.38 -13.50 -4.18
N VAL A 200 2.11 -14.75 -3.78
CA VAL A 200 3.11 -15.65 -3.22
C VAL A 200 3.55 -16.68 -4.25
N LYS A 201 4.85 -16.79 -4.50
CA LYS A 201 5.41 -17.77 -5.45
C LYS A 201 5.47 -19.17 -4.86
N TYR A 202 5.76 -19.29 -3.57
CA TYR A 202 5.95 -20.58 -2.89
C TYR A 202 4.89 -20.82 -1.80
N PRO A 203 3.58 -20.88 -2.15
CA PRO A 203 2.50 -21.03 -1.18
C PRO A 203 2.63 -22.33 -0.36
N LYS A 204 3.21 -23.36 -0.96
CA LYS A 204 3.52 -24.65 -0.33
C LYS A 204 4.42 -24.51 0.90
N ARG A 205 5.38 -23.58 0.89
CA ARG A 205 6.25 -23.27 2.04
C ARG A 205 5.47 -22.68 3.21
N ALA A 206 4.62 -21.69 2.92
CA ALA A 206 3.74 -21.07 3.91
C ALA A 206 2.77 -22.10 4.54
N ARG A 207 2.15 -22.96 3.72
CA ARG A 207 1.29 -24.07 4.22
C ARG A 207 2.06 -25.00 5.15
N ARG A 208 3.26 -25.44 4.74
CA ARG A 208 4.09 -26.36 5.53
C ARG A 208 4.47 -25.74 6.88
N ALA A 209 4.95 -24.49 6.88
CA ALA A 209 5.31 -23.77 8.10
C ALA A 209 4.12 -23.58 9.04
N CYS A 210 2.98 -23.09 8.53
CA CYS A 210 1.78 -22.90 9.34
C CYS A 210 1.26 -24.23 9.91
N LYS A 211 1.23 -25.30 9.10
CA LYS A 211 0.85 -26.64 9.56
C LYS A 211 1.75 -27.12 10.70
N TRP A 212 3.07 -26.96 10.58
CA TRP A 212 4.01 -27.38 11.61
C TRP A 212 3.79 -26.69 12.95
N PHE A 213 3.54 -25.37 12.95
CA PHE A 213 3.18 -24.66 14.19
C PHE A 213 1.86 -25.15 14.78
N ARG A 214 0.83 -25.29 13.94
CA ARG A 214 -0.48 -25.79 14.36
C ARG A 214 -0.43 -27.21 14.97
N GLU A 215 0.49 -28.04 14.51
CA GLU A 215 0.70 -29.41 15.02
C GLU A 215 1.67 -29.47 16.23
N GLY A 216 2.07 -28.32 16.77
CA GLY A 216 2.88 -28.23 17.98
C GLY A 216 4.38 -28.42 17.76
N GLY A 217 4.86 -28.25 16.53
CA GLY A 217 6.27 -28.46 16.18
C GLY A 217 7.26 -27.60 16.98
N ALA A 218 6.85 -26.40 17.40
CA ALA A 218 7.65 -25.52 18.26
C ALA A 218 7.49 -25.79 19.77
N GLY A 219 6.67 -26.78 20.16
CA GLY A 219 6.30 -27.09 21.55
C GLY A 219 5.44 -26.03 22.25
N LYS A 220 5.22 -24.87 21.61
CA LYS A 220 4.32 -23.77 22.01
C LYS A 220 3.91 -22.96 20.78
N GLY A 221 2.76 -22.30 20.85
CA GLY A 221 2.22 -21.47 19.78
C GLY A 221 1.55 -22.25 18.65
N GLY A 222 0.85 -21.53 17.77
CA GLY A 222 -0.01 -22.13 16.75
C GLY A 222 -0.15 -21.26 15.51
N CYS A 223 -0.83 -21.79 14.49
CA CYS A 223 -1.14 -21.07 13.26
C CYS A 223 -2.46 -21.58 12.67
N ASP A 224 -3.52 -20.82 12.90
CA ASP A 224 -4.84 -21.05 12.28
C ASP A 224 -4.98 -20.20 11.02
N GLN A 225 -4.48 -18.96 11.04
CA GLN A 225 -4.36 -18.08 9.89
C GLN A 225 -2.94 -17.56 9.75
N ALA A 226 -2.32 -17.83 8.59
CA ALA A 226 -1.02 -17.27 8.24
C ALA A 226 -1.19 -15.87 7.62
N ILE A 227 -0.42 -14.92 8.12
CA ILE A 227 -0.23 -13.58 7.59
C ILE A 227 1.17 -13.52 6.97
N LEU A 228 1.26 -13.32 5.65
CA LEU A 228 2.54 -13.22 4.95
C LEU A 228 2.89 -11.74 4.82
N LEU A 229 3.91 -11.30 5.55
CA LEU A 229 4.33 -9.91 5.61
C LEU A 229 5.54 -9.67 4.71
N GLY A 230 5.34 -8.96 3.61
CA GLY A 230 6.39 -8.57 2.68
C GLY A 230 7.08 -7.26 3.10
N ASN A 231 8.40 -7.25 2.99
CA ASN A 231 9.26 -6.09 3.28
C ASN A 231 9.17 -4.97 2.23
N ASP A 232 7.98 -4.40 2.08
CA ASP A 232 7.70 -3.29 1.16
C ASP A 232 6.96 -2.17 1.90
N PRO A 233 7.46 -0.91 1.91
CA PRO A 233 6.77 0.20 2.56
C PRO A 233 5.56 0.72 1.76
N LEU A 234 5.21 0.09 0.63
CA LEU A 234 4.17 0.54 -0.28
C LEU A 234 2.95 -0.39 -0.30
N TYR A 235 1.78 0.16 -0.58
CA TYR A 235 0.49 -0.51 -0.58
C TYR A 235 0.49 -1.78 -1.42
N GLY A 236 0.06 -2.87 -0.82
CA GLY A 236 -0.29 -4.07 -1.54
C GLY A 236 -0.73 -5.19 -0.61
N GLY A 237 -1.56 -6.07 -1.15
CA GLY A 237 -2.04 -7.22 -0.41
C GLY A 237 -2.89 -8.13 -1.28
N LEU A 238 -3.25 -9.26 -0.70
CA LEU A 238 -4.21 -10.21 -1.26
C LEU A 238 -4.74 -11.12 -0.14
N GLY A 239 -6.05 -11.21 -0.02
CA GLY A 239 -6.74 -12.11 0.90
C GLY A 239 -7.10 -13.44 0.25
N GLY A 240 -7.51 -14.40 1.09
CA GLY A 240 -7.92 -15.74 0.66
C GLY A 240 -7.37 -16.79 1.61
N GLU A 241 -6.62 -17.76 1.07
CA GLU A 241 -5.98 -18.78 1.93
C GLU A 241 -4.99 -18.15 2.93
N PHE A 242 -4.22 -17.17 2.46
CA PHE A 242 -3.30 -16.39 3.27
C PHE A 242 -3.77 -14.94 3.30
N THR A 243 -3.51 -14.26 4.41
CA THR A 243 -3.55 -12.80 4.44
C THR A 243 -2.19 -12.29 4.01
N ILE A 244 -2.05 -11.87 2.76
CA ILE A 244 -0.80 -11.31 2.23
C ILE A 244 -0.87 -9.79 2.35
N ILE A 245 0.14 -9.19 2.97
CA ILE A 245 0.23 -7.75 3.17
C ILE A 245 1.66 -7.25 2.98
N THR A 246 1.80 -5.95 2.77
CA THR A 246 3.09 -5.26 2.83
C THR A 246 3.23 -4.47 4.12
N ALA A 247 4.49 -4.16 4.46
CA ALA A 247 4.86 -3.35 5.60
C ALA A 247 4.56 -1.84 5.46
N SER A 248 3.67 -1.42 4.56
CA SER A 248 3.29 -0.01 4.42
C SER A 248 2.88 0.59 5.78
N GLN A 249 3.42 1.77 6.07
CA GLN A 249 3.21 2.44 7.34
C GLN A 249 1.74 2.86 7.52
N VAL A 250 1.18 3.49 6.48
CA VAL A 250 -0.18 4.04 6.50
C VAL A 250 -1.19 3.01 6.01
N ASN A 251 -0.89 2.34 4.89
CA ASN A 251 -1.86 1.48 4.24
C ASN A 251 -1.79 0.02 4.70
N GLY A 252 -0.65 -0.45 5.20
CA GLY A 252 -0.48 -1.82 5.69
C GLY A 252 -1.54 -2.22 6.74
N PRO A 253 -1.82 -1.40 7.76
CA PRO A 253 -2.91 -1.65 8.71
C PRO A 253 -4.29 -1.78 8.05
N GLN A 254 -4.64 -0.88 7.12
CA GLN A 254 -5.91 -0.93 6.41
C GLN A 254 -6.03 -2.20 5.56
N VAL A 255 -4.96 -2.57 4.84
CA VAL A 255 -4.90 -3.79 4.04
C VAL A 255 -5.02 -5.02 4.95
N LEU A 256 -4.31 -5.05 6.08
CA LEU A 256 -4.39 -6.16 7.05
C LEU A 256 -5.83 -6.41 7.52
N ARG A 257 -6.57 -5.37 7.88
CA ARG A 257 -7.98 -5.50 8.27
C ARG A 257 -8.84 -6.05 7.13
N HIS A 258 -8.64 -5.50 5.93
CA HIS A 258 -9.39 -5.91 4.75
C HIS A 258 -9.15 -7.39 4.41
N GLU A 259 -7.88 -7.79 4.31
CA GLU A 259 -7.52 -9.14 3.91
C GLU A 259 -7.78 -10.18 5.02
N LEU A 260 -7.68 -9.82 6.29
CA LEU A 260 -8.14 -10.68 7.39
C LEU A 260 -9.66 -10.91 7.33
N GLY A 261 -10.43 -9.90 6.91
CA GLY A 261 -11.85 -10.05 6.65
C GLY A 261 -12.11 -11.24 5.74
N HIS A 262 -11.42 -11.29 4.59
CA HIS A 262 -11.54 -12.38 3.60
C HIS A 262 -11.00 -13.72 4.07
N SER A 263 -9.89 -13.72 4.81
CA SER A 263 -9.22 -14.98 5.19
C SER A 263 -9.87 -15.66 6.40
N LEU A 264 -10.40 -14.90 7.36
CA LEU A 264 -11.01 -15.46 8.57
C LEU A 264 -12.45 -15.93 8.35
N ILE A 265 -13.20 -15.20 7.54
CA ILE A 265 -14.63 -15.43 7.34
C ILE A 265 -14.99 -15.16 5.88
N SER A 266 -15.91 -15.94 5.33
CA SER A 266 -16.36 -15.76 3.94
C SER A 266 -17.32 -14.56 3.83
N VAL A 267 -16.80 -13.33 3.92
CA VAL A 267 -17.60 -12.08 4.00
C VAL A 267 -18.03 -11.48 2.66
N GLY A 268 -17.48 -11.94 1.54
CA GLY A 268 -17.73 -11.29 0.24
C GLY A 268 -16.92 -10.00 0.10
N GLU A 269 -17.23 -9.18 -0.90
CA GLU A 269 -16.48 -7.95 -1.23
C GLU A 269 -17.33 -6.70 -0.96
N GLU A 270 -16.73 -5.61 -0.46
CA GLU A 270 -17.47 -4.39 -0.08
C GLU A 270 -17.15 -3.15 -0.91
N TYR A 271 -16.34 -3.28 -1.96
CA TYR A 271 -16.06 -2.17 -2.87
C TYR A 271 -17.12 -2.04 -3.96
N ASP A 272 -17.43 -0.80 -4.33
CA ASP A 272 -18.02 -0.53 -5.64
C ASP A 272 -17.14 -1.16 -6.72
N GLY A 273 -17.78 -1.78 -7.71
CA GLY A 273 -17.16 -2.63 -8.72
C GLY A 273 -17.46 -4.12 -8.54
N VAL A 274 -17.57 -4.60 -7.29
CA VAL A 274 -17.74 -6.05 -6.95
C VAL A 274 -18.55 -6.34 -5.67
N TYR A 275 -19.33 -5.38 -5.16
CA TYR A 275 -20.06 -5.51 -3.88
C TYR A 275 -20.93 -6.78 -3.78
N SER A 276 -20.62 -7.65 -2.81
CA SER A 276 -21.27 -8.95 -2.59
C SER A 276 -21.13 -9.41 -1.14
N GLY A 277 -22.02 -10.30 -0.66
CA GLY A 277 -21.93 -10.85 0.69
C GLY A 277 -23.27 -10.97 1.41
N VAL A 278 -23.21 -11.20 2.72
CA VAL A 278 -24.39 -11.28 3.60
C VAL A 278 -25.09 -9.92 3.75
N ASN A 279 -24.32 -8.83 3.63
CA ASN A 279 -24.76 -7.44 3.64
C ASN A 279 -25.02 -6.87 2.23
N SER A 280 -25.20 -7.72 1.22
CA SER A 280 -25.58 -7.31 -0.14
C SER A 280 -26.92 -7.88 -0.57
N ASP A 281 -27.76 -7.10 -1.22
CA ASP A 281 -29.01 -7.58 -1.81
C ASP A 281 -29.35 -6.90 -3.16
N LYS A 282 -30.29 -7.48 -3.91
CA LYS A 282 -30.76 -6.92 -5.18
C LYS A 282 -31.81 -5.86 -4.94
N VAL A 283 -31.86 -4.84 -5.80
CA VAL A 283 -32.89 -3.78 -5.75
C VAL A 283 -34.32 -4.34 -5.67
N LYS A 284 -34.63 -5.40 -6.42
CA LYS A 284 -35.95 -6.06 -6.41
C LYS A 284 -36.36 -6.68 -5.06
N ASN A 285 -35.42 -6.79 -4.12
CA ASN A 285 -35.63 -7.35 -2.79
C ASN A 285 -35.80 -6.26 -1.72
N LEU A 286 -36.00 -4.99 -2.09
CA LEU A 286 -36.17 -3.87 -1.15
C LEU A 286 -37.16 -4.14 0.00
N ASP A 287 -38.29 -4.78 -0.28
CA ASP A 287 -39.31 -5.09 0.76
C ASP A 287 -38.93 -6.26 1.69
N LYS A 288 -37.86 -6.98 1.34
CA LYS A 288 -37.41 -8.23 1.98
C LYS A 288 -35.88 -8.32 2.05
N LEU A 289 -35.23 -7.18 2.30
CA LEU A 289 -33.79 -7.10 2.45
C LEU A 289 -33.31 -8.09 3.51
N LYS A 290 -32.14 -8.70 3.28
CA LYS A 290 -31.49 -9.59 4.26
C LYS A 290 -31.32 -8.96 5.65
N TRP A 291 -31.16 -7.62 5.73
CA TRP A 291 -31.00 -6.85 6.97
C TRP A 291 -32.24 -6.04 7.35
N LYS A 292 -33.44 -6.44 6.88
CA LYS A 292 -34.69 -5.70 7.11
C LYS A 292 -34.93 -5.37 8.58
N ASP A 293 -34.63 -6.29 9.49
CA ASP A 293 -34.84 -6.13 10.93
C ASP A 293 -33.87 -5.13 11.59
N LEU A 294 -32.83 -4.71 10.86
CA LEU A 294 -31.83 -3.74 11.32
C LEU A 294 -32.04 -2.33 10.76
N LEU A 295 -33.03 -2.14 9.87
CA LEU A 295 -33.30 -0.83 9.27
C LEU A 295 -33.60 0.21 10.36
N SER A 296 -32.95 1.38 10.27
CA SER A 296 -33.20 2.47 11.21
C SER A 296 -34.62 3.04 11.08
N THR A 297 -35.19 2.99 9.88
CA THR A 297 -36.57 3.42 9.58
C THR A 297 -37.28 2.40 8.68
N PRO A 298 -37.73 1.25 9.24
CA PRO A 298 -38.25 0.14 8.44
C PRO A 298 -39.51 0.51 7.64
N GLU A 299 -40.35 1.41 8.17
CA GLU A 299 -41.58 1.89 7.51
C GLU A 299 -41.32 2.78 6.29
N ARG A 300 -40.07 3.21 6.07
CA ARG A 300 -39.65 4.13 4.99
C ARG A 300 -38.46 3.59 4.21
N ALA A 301 -38.32 2.27 4.13
CA ALA A 301 -37.30 1.64 3.31
C ALA A 301 -37.40 2.14 1.86
N ARG A 302 -36.32 2.72 1.36
CA ARG A 302 -36.18 3.20 -0.02
C ARG A 302 -34.73 3.03 -0.44
N VAL A 303 -34.51 2.92 -1.73
CA VAL A 303 -33.16 3.03 -2.27
C VAL A 303 -32.73 4.49 -2.14
N GLU A 304 -31.64 4.74 -1.44
CA GLU A 304 -31.07 6.08 -1.30
C GLU A 304 -30.58 6.60 -2.66
N ASP A 305 -30.78 7.88 -2.93
CA ASP A 305 -30.53 8.46 -4.26
C ASP A 305 -29.05 8.82 -4.44
N ALA A 306 -28.29 7.84 -4.93
CA ALA A 306 -26.93 8.05 -5.44
C ALA A 306 -26.81 7.50 -6.86
N LYS A 307 -25.98 8.12 -7.69
CA LYS A 307 -25.73 7.73 -9.08
C LYS A 307 -24.24 7.73 -9.39
N MET A 308 -23.73 6.64 -9.93
CA MET A 308 -22.37 6.56 -10.45
C MET A 308 -22.33 7.14 -11.87
N ALA A 309 -21.81 8.35 -12.03
CA ALA A 309 -21.71 9.03 -13.32
C ALA A 309 -20.54 8.47 -14.17
N VAL A 310 -19.42 8.13 -13.52
CA VAL A 310 -18.30 7.43 -14.14
C VAL A 310 -17.61 6.53 -13.13
N GLN A 311 -17.16 5.35 -13.56
CA GLN A 311 -16.34 4.43 -12.78
C GLN A 311 -15.21 3.88 -13.66
N ALA A 312 -13.96 4.16 -13.29
CA ALA A 312 -12.78 3.75 -14.02
C ALA A 312 -11.64 3.30 -13.07
N TYR A 313 -10.93 2.23 -13.44
CA TYR A 313 -9.73 1.74 -12.75
C TYR A 313 -8.56 1.68 -13.74
N PRO A 314 -8.08 2.85 -14.22
CA PRO A 314 -7.30 2.89 -15.44
C PRO A 314 -5.84 2.44 -15.26
N TRP A 315 -5.29 2.50 -14.04
CA TRP A 315 -3.84 2.30 -13.80
C TRP A 315 -2.99 3.06 -14.82
N TRP A 316 -3.39 4.32 -15.06
CA TRP A 316 -2.83 5.14 -16.12
C TRP A 316 -1.53 5.79 -15.68
N ASP A 317 -0.46 5.50 -16.40
CA ASP A 317 0.84 6.14 -16.22
C ASP A 317 0.79 7.59 -16.70
N LEU A 318 0.84 8.53 -15.76
CA LEU A 318 0.76 9.96 -16.06
C LEU A 318 2.05 10.51 -16.68
N ASP A 319 3.18 9.78 -16.60
CA ASP A 319 4.38 10.13 -17.37
C ASP A 319 4.17 9.85 -18.88
N SER A 320 3.25 8.94 -19.22
CA SER A 320 2.87 8.65 -20.62
C SER A 320 1.90 9.69 -21.22
N GLY A 321 1.30 10.56 -20.38
CA GLY A 321 0.52 11.72 -20.83
C GLY A 321 -0.78 11.95 -20.07
N LEU A 322 -1.60 12.86 -20.62
CA LEU A 322 -2.91 13.25 -20.10
C LEU A 322 -3.87 12.05 -20.08
N PHE A 323 -4.49 11.80 -18.92
CA PHE A 323 -5.69 10.98 -18.84
C PHE A 323 -6.93 11.85 -19.08
N ASN A 324 -7.85 11.39 -19.92
CA ASN A 324 -9.07 12.12 -20.25
C ASN A 324 -10.25 11.15 -20.29
N VAL A 325 -11.33 11.48 -19.58
CA VAL A 325 -12.58 10.71 -19.59
C VAL A 325 -13.78 11.64 -19.76
N THR A 326 -14.67 11.27 -20.68
CA THR A 326 -15.97 11.92 -20.87
C THR A 326 -17.08 11.01 -20.35
N PHE A 327 -18.09 11.60 -19.72
CA PHE A 327 -19.21 10.88 -19.12
C PHE A 327 -20.43 11.79 -19.00
N ASN A 328 -21.61 11.20 -18.88
CA ASN A 328 -22.83 11.97 -18.70
C ASN A 328 -23.21 12.04 -17.22
N SER A 329 -23.73 13.19 -16.80
CA SER A 329 -24.44 13.30 -15.53
C SER A 329 -25.71 12.43 -15.55
N ALA A 330 -26.16 12.00 -14.37
CA ALA A 330 -27.45 11.36 -14.19
C ALA A 330 -28.64 12.33 -14.30
N ILE A 331 -28.39 13.64 -14.41
CA ILE A 331 -29.42 14.64 -14.70
C ILE A 331 -30.00 14.38 -16.09
N ILE A 332 -31.31 14.10 -16.14
CA ILE A 332 -32.07 13.94 -17.39
C ILE A 332 -32.66 15.30 -17.75
N PRO A 333 -32.26 15.94 -18.88
CA PRO A 333 -32.70 17.28 -19.25
C PRO A 333 -34.22 17.45 -19.41
N GLU A 334 -34.94 16.34 -19.60
CA GLU A 334 -36.39 16.30 -19.81
C GLU A 334 -37.18 16.24 -18.48
N ASN A 335 -36.49 16.18 -17.33
CA ASN A 335 -37.09 16.14 -16.00
C ASN A 335 -36.50 17.24 -15.10
N ASP A 336 -37.13 18.42 -15.12
CA ASP A 336 -36.70 19.63 -14.40
C ASP A 336 -36.65 19.48 -12.86
N ASN A 337 -37.14 18.37 -12.30
CA ASN A 337 -37.23 18.15 -10.84
C ASN A 337 -36.05 17.38 -10.24
N VAL A 338 -35.05 16.95 -11.03
CA VAL A 338 -33.90 16.18 -10.52
C VAL A 338 -32.61 16.99 -10.68
N SER A 339 -32.10 17.52 -9.57
CA SER A 339 -30.82 18.22 -9.51
C SER A 339 -29.85 17.45 -8.60
N TYR A 340 -28.58 17.43 -8.97
CA TYR A 340 -27.48 16.92 -8.15
C TYR A 340 -26.49 18.08 -7.95
N PRO A 341 -26.71 18.95 -6.94
CA PRO A 341 -25.94 20.20 -6.79
C PRO A 341 -24.51 19.96 -6.31
N THR A 342 -24.20 18.77 -5.82
CA THR A 342 -22.85 18.32 -5.48
C THR A 342 -22.61 16.91 -6.01
N ALA A 343 -21.33 16.60 -6.22
CA ALA A 343 -20.87 15.25 -6.51
C ALA A 343 -19.58 14.96 -5.73
N LEU A 344 -19.25 13.68 -5.62
CA LEU A 344 -18.02 13.19 -5.00
C LEU A 344 -17.13 12.61 -6.09
N LEU A 345 -15.94 13.18 -6.26
CA LEU A 345 -14.86 12.58 -7.03
C LEU A 345 -14.04 11.68 -6.10
N ARG A 346 -14.18 10.37 -6.27
CA ARG A 346 -13.40 9.37 -5.56
C ARG A 346 -12.25 8.89 -6.46
N THR A 347 -11.03 9.20 -6.09
CA THR A 347 -9.84 8.92 -6.89
C THR A 347 -8.73 8.31 -6.05
N SER A 348 -7.82 7.58 -6.67
CA SER A 348 -6.58 7.18 -5.99
C SER A 348 -5.36 7.23 -6.88
N LEU A 349 -4.25 7.63 -6.28
CA LEU A 349 -2.99 7.96 -6.94
C LEU A 349 -1.84 7.15 -6.32
N SER A 350 -0.83 6.78 -7.11
CA SER A 350 0.45 6.24 -6.60
C SER A 350 1.62 7.12 -7.00
N SER A 351 2.64 7.22 -6.15
CA SER A 351 3.84 8.05 -6.38
C SER A 351 3.54 9.55 -6.64
N ILE A 352 2.40 10.06 -6.18
CA ILE A 352 2.07 11.49 -6.21
C ILE A 352 2.13 12.04 -4.78
N SER A 353 3.30 12.49 -4.35
CA SER A 353 3.52 12.87 -2.94
C SER A 353 2.92 14.23 -2.53
N HIS A 354 2.78 15.17 -3.46
CA HIS A 354 2.26 16.52 -3.20
C HIS A 354 1.13 16.92 -4.17
N PRO A 355 0.18 17.77 -3.72
CA PRO A 355 -0.91 18.23 -4.59
C PRO A 355 -0.40 19.10 -5.75
N SER A 356 0.76 19.75 -5.60
CA SER A 356 1.43 20.51 -6.66
C SER A 356 1.87 19.64 -7.85
N HIS A 357 2.00 18.33 -7.68
CA HIS A 357 2.48 17.42 -8.72
C HIS A 357 1.41 17.10 -9.79
N ILE A 358 0.13 17.31 -9.47
CA ILE A 358 -0.97 16.81 -10.30
C ILE A 358 -2.05 17.87 -10.50
N HIS A 359 -2.62 17.90 -11.69
CA HIS A 359 -3.70 18.80 -12.05
C HIS A 359 -4.93 17.98 -12.43
N PHE A 360 -6.06 18.26 -11.77
CA PHE A 360 -7.38 17.76 -12.15
C PHE A 360 -8.23 18.90 -12.68
N THR A 361 -8.91 18.70 -13.81
CA THR A 361 -9.94 19.62 -14.29
C THR A 361 -11.26 18.89 -14.50
N LEU A 362 -12.37 19.52 -14.12
CA LEU A 362 -13.73 19.14 -14.49
C LEU A 362 -14.29 20.22 -15.41
N ASN A 363 -14.60 19.87 -16.65
CA ASN A 363 -15.10 20.82 -17.66
C ASN A 363 -14.23 22.09 -17.78
N ASP A 364 -12.91 21.89 -17.80
CA ASP A 364 -11.87 22.92 -17.86
C ASP A 364 -11.75 23.82 -16.60
N GLU A 365 -12.49 23.52 -15.53
CA GLU A 365 -12.34 24.17 -14.22
C GLU A 365 -11.45 23.32 -13.31
N SER A 366 -10.47 23.95 -12.66
CA SER A 366 -9.49 23.26 -11.82
C SER A 366 -10.11 22.79 -10.50
N ILE A 367 -9.82 21.54 -10.11
CA ILE A 367 -10.24 20.96 -8.84
C ILE A 367 -9.10 21.14 -7.82
N ASN A 368 -9.40 21.81 -6.71
CA ASN A 368 -8.42 22.00 -5.64
C ASN A 368 -8.26 20.73 -4.78
N LEU A 369 -7.17 20.00 -4.98
CA LEU A 369 -6.85 18.79 -4.22
C LEU A 369 -6.13 19.04 -2.89
N MET A 370 -5.62 20.25 -2.65
CA MET A 370 -4.79 20.55 -1.48
C MET A 370 -5.43 20.13 -0.14
N PRO A 371 -6.74 20.33 0.11
CA PRO A 371 -7.37 19.93 1.37
C PRO A 371 -7.42 18.42 1.60
N TYR A 372 -7.30 17.63 0.54
CA TYR A 372 -7.46 16.17 0.55
C TYR A 372 -6.12 15.42 0.63
N PHE A 373 -5.00 16.13 0.53
CA PHE A 373 -3.67 15.57 0.78
C PHE A 373 -3.40 15.60 2.28
N THR A 374 -3.59 14.44 2.92
CA THR A 374 -3.42 14.26 4.36
C THR A 374 -1.94 14.23 4.75
N LYS A 375 -1.62 14.59 6.00
CA LYS A 375 -0.23 14.76 6.48
C LYS A 375 0.50 13.44 6.72
N ASP A 376 -0.21 12.37 7.00
CA ASP A 376 0.30 11.01 7.21
C ASP A 376 0.96 10.43 5.94
N LEU A 377 0.56 10.92 4.76
CA LEU A 377 1.15 10.57 3.47
C LEU A 377 1.98 11.70 2.85
N ASP A 378 2.37 12.72 3.63
CA ASP A 378 3.22 13.80 3.12
C ASP A 378 4.59 13.27 2.69
N GLY A 379 5.04 13.62 1.49
CA GLY A 379 6.25 13.06 0.89
C GLY A 379 6.17 11.58 0.51
N SER A 380 5.09 10.86 0.83
CA SER A 380 4.96 9.43 0.59
C SER A 380 4.71 9.10 -0.89
N LEU A 381 5.42 8.08 -1.39
CA LEU A 381 5.23 7.49 -2.71
C LEU A 381 4.19 6.35 -2.72
N ASP A 382 3.63 6.05 -1.56
CA ASP A 382 2.57 5.07 -1.38
C ASP A 382 1.27 5.50 -2.10
N ARG A 383 0.33 4.58 -2.20
CA ARG A 383 -1.00 4.82 -2.73
C ARG A 383 -1.80 5.70 -1.77
N ARG A 384 -2.52 6.67 -2.33
CA ARG A 384 -3.43 7.55 -1.58
C ARG A 384 -4.81 7.55 -2.21
N TRP A 385 -5.84 7.66 -1.38
CA TRP A 385 -7.23 7.80 -1.80
C TRP A 385 -7.71 9.19 -1.45
N LEU A 386 -8.43 9.82 -2.37
CA LEU A 386 -9.00 11.15 -2.21
C LEU A 386 -10.49 11.05 -2.48
N ASP A 387 -11.29 11.44 -1.50
CA ASP A 387 -12.73 11.62 -1.61
C ASP A 387 -12.99 13.14 -1.68
N VAL A 388 -13.02 13.66 -2.90
CA VAL A 388 -13.00 15.10 -3.23
C VAL A 388 -14.41 15.58 -3.51
N GLN A 389 -14.92 16.50 -2.68
CA GLN A 389 -16.20 17.14 -2.94
C GLN A 389 -16.06 18.09 -4.14
N ILE A 390 -16.88 17.89 -5.16
CA ILE A 390 -16.92 18.72 -6.37
C ILE A 390 -18.31 19.33 -6.57
N PRO A 391 -18.42 20.42 -7.34
CA PRO A 391 -19.71 20.96 -7.74
C PRO A 391 -20.55 19.92 -8.49
N GLY A 392 -21.86 20.11 -8.46
CA GLY A 392 -22.80 19.34 -9.27
C GLY A 392 -22.42 19.34 -10.74
N LEU A 393 -22.66 18.20 -11.41
CA LEU A 393 -22.31 18.04 -12.81
C LEU A 393 -23.25 18.86 -13.71
N LYS A 394 -22.74 19.27 -14.88
CA LYS A 394 -23.57 19.90 -15.90
C LYS A 394 -24.48 18.83 -16.51
N ALA A 395 -25.72 19.21 -16.85
CA ALA A 395 -26.59 18.31 -17.60
C ALA A 395 -25.94 17.92 -18.94
N GLY A 396 -26.00 16.64 -19.31
CA GLY A 396 -25.32 16.10 -20.49
C GLY A 396 -23.86 15.73 -20.22
N GLU A 397 -23.00 15.97 -21.21
CA GLU A 397 -21.61 15.52 -21.20
C GLU A 397 -20.73 16.39 -20.28
N ASN A 398 -19.94 15.70 -19.46
CA ASN A 398 -18.91 16.25 -18.59
C ASN A 398 -17.57 15.58 -18.92
N THR A 399 -16.48 16.27 -18.63
CA THR A 399 -15.11 15.77 -18.88
C THR A 399 -14.24 15.96 -17.66
N ILE A 400 -13.53 14.91 -17.24
CA ILE A 400 -12.41 15.04 -16.30
C ILE A 400 -11.10 14.77 -17.02
N LYS A 401 -10.13 15.68 -16.83
CA LYS A 401 -8.76 15.52 -17.30
C LYS A 401 -7.79 15.50 -16.13
N VAL A 402 -6.80 14.62 -16.19
CA VAL A 402 -5.77 14.44 -15.17
C VAL A 402 -4.39 14.41 -15.81
N GLU A 403 -3.48 15.25 -15.35
CA GLU A 403 -2.09 15.30 -15.83
C GLU A 403 -1.11 15.70 -14.75
N LEU A 404 0.17 15.36 -14.96
CA LEU A 404 1.25 15.90 -14.15
C LEU A 404 1.51 17.36 -14.49
N THR A 405 1.73 18.17 -13.46
CA THR A 405 2.34 19.50 -13.60
C THR A 405 3.81 19.36 -14.00
N ASP A 406 4.46 20.47 -14.34
CA ASP A 406 5.91 20.45 -14.62
C ASP A 406 6.73 20.01 -13.40
N GLU A 407 6.27 20.36 -12.18
CA GLU A 407 6.85 19.88 -10.93
C GLU A 407 6.64 18.37 -10.77
N GLY A 408 5.43 17.87 -11.02
CA GLY A 408 5.12 16.44 -10.94
C GLY A 408 5.89 15.58 -11.95
N LYS A 409 6.16 16.11 -13.16
CA LYS A 409 7.01 15.43 -14.16
C LYS A 409 8.45 15.27 -13.67
N GLN A 410 8.96 16.26 -12.93
CA GLN A 410 10.32 16.24 -12.38
C GLN A 410 10.43 15.46 -11.06
N ALA A 411 9.31 15.29 -10.35
CA ALA A 411 9.27 14.52 -9.10
C ALA A 411 9.67 13.06 -9.31
N GLU A 412 10.35 12.50 -8.31
CA GLU A 412 10.77 11.10 -8.30
C GLU A 412 9.54 10.17 -8.38
N ALA A 413 9.60 9.19 -9.28
CA ALA A 413 8.62 8.12 -9.33
C ALA A 413 9.06 7.00 -8.41
N GLY A 414 8.18 6.57 -7.50
CA GLY A 414 8.41 5.37 -6.70
C GLY A 414 8.14 4.08 -7.48
N GLN A 415 8.36 2.96 -6.82
CA GLN A 415 7.77 1.69 -7.24
C GLN A 415 6.24 1.85 -7.26
N GLY A 416 5.61 1.60 -8.40
CA GLY A 416 4.27 2.14 -8.66
C GLY A 416 4.17 2.86 -9.99
N GLY A 417 5.13 3.74 -10.24
CA GLY A 417 4.97 4.81 -11.22
C GLY A 417 3.96 5.87 -10.76
N LYS A 418 3.98 7.02 -11.43
CA LYS A 418 3.06 8.13 -11.18
C LYS A 418 1.71 7.83 -11.82
N MET A 419 0.87 7.07 -11.12
CA MET A 419 -0.36 6.51 -11.69
C MET A 419 -1.61 7.22 -11.20
N LEU A 420 -2.57 7.43 -12.11
CA LEU A 420 -3.98 7.49 -11.76
C LEU A 420 -4.52 6.07 -11.69
N THR A 421 -4.85 5.58 -10.50
CA THR A 421 -5.21 4.18 -10.28
C THR A 421 -6.72 3.93 -10.28
N ARG A 422 -7.51 4.95 -9.92
CA ARG A 422 -8.97 4.91 -9.86
C ARG A 422 -9.52 6.30 -10.10
N LEU A 423 -10.68 6.39 -10.76
CA LEU A 423 -11.48 7.59 -10.88
C LEU A 423 -12.96 7.23 -10.92
N GLU A 424 -13.71 7.75 -9.96
CA GLU A 424 -15.16 7.62 -9.85
C GLU A 424 -15.80 8.97 -9.58
N VAL A 425 -16.99 9.19 -10.12
CA VAL A 425 -17.82 10.36 -9.77
C VAL A 425 -19.20 9.89 -9.38
N ILE A 426 -19.61 10.25 -8.16
CA ILE A 426 -20.90 9.88 -7.57
C ILE A 426 -21.72 11.14 -7.32
N GLU A 427 -22.94 11.18 -7.86
CA GLU A 427 -23.91 12.24 -7.62
C GLU A 427 -24.88 11.83 -6.50
N TYR A 428 -25.09 12.71 -5.50
CA TYR A 428 -25.97 12.45 -4.36
C TYR A 428 -27.21 13.34 -4.38
N GLY A 429 -28.38 12.76 -4.16
CA GLY A 429 -29.63 13.50 -4.12
C GLY A 429 -29.79 14.31 -2.83
N GLU A 430 -30.01 15.62 -2.97
CA GLU A 430 -30.32 16.50 -1.82
C GLU A 430 -31.79 16.41 -1.37
N GLU A 431 -32.14 17.18 -0.32
CA GLU A 431 -33.49 17.32 0.25
C GLU A 431 -34.06 16.01 0.82
N GLY A 432 -33.20 15.19 1.42
CA GLY A 432 -33.58 13.91 2.05
C GLY A 432 -33.71 12.74 1.06
N ARG A 433 -33.34 12.93 -0.21
CA ARG A 433 -33.25 11.84 -1.20
C ARG A 433 -32.07 10.90 -0.93
N PHE A 434 -30.99 11.41 -0.35
CA PHE A 434 -29.89 10.62 0.19
C PHE A 434 -29.68 10.92 1.68
N ASN A 435 -29.53 9.88 2.50
CA ASN A 435 -29.25 10.00 3.92
C ASN A 435 -27.74 9.91 4.22
N HIS A 436 -27.12 11.04 4.57
CA HIS A 436 -25.70 11.11 4.95
C HIS A 436 -25.44 10.79 6.44
N THR A 437 -26.45 10.44 7.23
CA THR A 437 -26.28 10.25 8.68
C THR A 437 -25.45 8.99 8.98
N ILE A 438 -24.28 9.17 9.59
CA ILE A 438 -23.43 8.09 10.08
C ILE A 438 -24.23 7.13 10.97
N GLY A 439 -24.10 5.83 10.70
CA GLY A 439 -24.79 4.77 11.44
C GLY A 439 -26.25 4.55 11.04
N HIS A 440 -26.79 5.32 10.08
CA HIS A 440 -28.11 5.03 9.52
C HIS A 440 -28.08 3.76 8.67
N ILE A 441 -28.87 2.77 9.06
CA ILE A 441 -29.04 1.51 8.35
C ILE A 441 -30.23 1.65 7.40
N GLY A 442 -29.94 1.66 6.10
CA GLY A 442 -30.87 1.87 5.00
C GLY A 442 -30.63 0.90 3.84
N ALA A 443 -30.88 1.37 2.62
CA ALA A 443 -30.61 0.63 1.39
C ALA A 443 -29.86 1.53 0.40
N TYR A 444 -28.54 1.54 0.50
CA TYR A 444 -27.67 2.38 -0.31
C TYR A 444 -27.27 1.63 -1.58
N PRO A 445 -27.35 2.25 -2.76
CA PRO A 445 -26.95 1.60 -3.99
C PRO A 445 -25.43 1.46 -4.05
N THR A 446 -24.99 0.34 -4.59
CA THR A 446 -23.60 0.09 -5.01
C THR A 446 -23.61 -0.31 -6.48
N PHE A 447 -22.51 -0.04 -7.17
CA PHE A 447 -22.44 -0.16 -8.62
C PHE A 447 -21.30 -1.09 -9.01
N ASP A 448 -21.60 -2.20 -9.70
CA ASP A 448 -20.55 -3.03 -10.29
C ASP A 448 -19.97 -2.38 -11.56
N ILE A 449 -18.83 -2.89 -12.04
CA ILE A 449 -18.15 -2.35 -13.24
C ILE A 449 -18.98 -2.44 -14.54
N LYS A 450 -20.09 -3.20 -14.53
CA LYS A 450 -21.04 -3.32 -15.65
C LYS A 450 -22.25 -2.41 -15.46
N GLY A 451 -22.29 -1.63 -14.38
CA GLY A 451 -23.40 -0.76 -14.00
C GLY A 451 -24.58 -1.48 -13.35
N HIS A 452 -24.46 -2.76 -12.95
CA HIS A 452 -25.50 -3.41 -12.18
C HIS A 452 -25.54 -2.86 -10.76
N VAL A 453 -26.75 -2.61 -10.28
CA VAL A 453 -26.99 -2.05 -8.95
C VAL A 453 -27.31 -3.16 -7.96
N THR A 454 -26.55 -3.22 -6.88
CA THR A 454 -26.91 -3.93 -5.65
C THR A 454 -27.13 -2.93 -4.53
N LEU A 455 -27.59 -3.41 -3.37
CA LEU A 455 -27.86 -2.61 -2.19
C LEU A 455 -26.95 -3.06 -1.05
N ARG A 456 -26.57 -2.11 -0.20
CA ARG A 456 -25.87 -2.32 1.06
C ARG A 456 -26.57 -1.60 2.22
N PRO A 457 -26.35 -2.02 3.49
CA PRO A 457 -27.04 -1.46 4.63
C PRO A 457 -26.60 -0.04 5.00
N THR A 458 -25.40 0.39 4.62
CA THR A 458 -24.80 1.62 5.15
C THR A 458 -24.22 2.49 4.04
N ASN A 459 -24.04 3.79 4.32
CA ASN A 459 -23.39 4.70 3.40
C ASN A 459 -21.86 4.45 3.36
N ASP A 460 -21.16 5.19 2.51
CA ASP A 460 -19.71 5.10 2.31
C ASP A 460 -18.85 5.49 3.52
N GLU A 461 -19.44 6.05 4.58
CA GLU A 461 -18.68 6.65 5.69
C GLU A 461 -18.24 5.66 6.79
N ILE A 462 -18.36 4.35 6.56
CA ILE A 462 -17.85 3.34 7.51
C ILE A 462 -16.31 3.26 7.53
N GLY A 463 -15.62 3.90 6.57
CA GLY A 463 -14.16 3.85 6.45
C GLY A 463 -13.38 4.99 7.12
N HIS A 464 -14.05 6.04 7.61
CA HIS A 464 -13.41 7.05 8.45
C HIS A 464 -14.02 6.93 9.85
N MET A 465 -13.38 6.14 10.72
CA MET A 465 -13.47 6.47 12.13
C MET A 465 -12.83 7.87 12.25
N PRO A 466 -13.58 8.92 12.61
CA PRO A 466 -12.93 10.16 12.98
C PRO A 466 -12.05 9.84 14.19
N ASP A 467 -10.78 10.22 14.11
CA ASP A 467 -9.89 10.30 15.27
C ASP A 467 -10.64 11.01 16.40
N GLN A 468 -11.02 10.24 17.43
CA GLN A 468 -11.26 10.75 18.77
C GLN A 468 -10.06 10.41 19.64
#